data_AF-A0A1J5PZR0-F1
#
_entry.id   AF-A0A1J5PZR0-F1
#
_cell.length_a   1.000
_cell.length_b   1.000
_cell.length_c   1.000
_cell.angle_alpha   90.00
_cell.angle_beta   90.00
_cell.angle_gamma   90.00
#
_symmetry.space_group_name_H-M   'P 1'
#
loop_
_entity.id
_entity.type
_entity.pdbx_description
1 polymer ?
#
loop_
_entity_poly.entity_id
_entity_poly.type
_entity_poly.pdbx_seq_one_letter_code
_entity_poly.pdbx_strand_id
1 'polypeptide(L)'
;MHTGAYCDLHRQGRFAERDAELEALRAAATYAHSLGLEVHAGHGLTYDTVGPIAAFPEVMELNIGHFLIAEAIFRGLGPAIAEMRRLMDLARAA
;
A
#
# COMPACT_ATOMS: atom_id res chain seq x y z
N MET A 1 -1.70 1.14 -10.28
CA MET A 1 -0.52 0.29 -9.98
C MET A 1 -0.95 -0.89 -9.11
N HIS A 2 -0.50 -2.11 -9.45
CA HIS A 2 -0.94 -3.33 -8.76
C HIS A 2 0.08 -3.76 -7.69
N THR A 3 -0.32 -3.85 -6.42
CA THR A 3 0.57 -4.14 -5.28
C THR A 3 0.50 -5.59 -4.78
N GLY A 4 -0.22 -6.48 -5.48
CA GLY A 4 -0.45 -7.85 -5.02
C GLY A 4 0.81 -8.69 -4.92
N ALA A 5 1.71 -8.64 -5.91
CA ALA A 5 2.96 -9.39 -5.87
C ALA A 5 3.82 -9.02 -4.65
N TYR A 6 3.95 -7.71 -4.39
CA TYR A 6 4.61 -7.18 -3.20
C TYR A 6 3.98 -7.72 -1.90
N CYS A 7 2.65 -7.72 -1.80
CA CYS A 7 1.94 -8.20 -0.62
C CYS A 7 2.06 -9.73 -0.43
N ASP A 8 2.03 -10.48 -1.52
CA ASP A 8 2.15 -11.94 -1.48
C ASP A 8 3.56 -12.38 -1.09
N LEU A 9 4.59 -11.72 -1.63
CA LEU A 9 5.99 -11.96 -1.25
C LEU A 9 6.23 -11.63 0.23
N HIS A 10 5.63 -10.54 0.75
CA HIS A 10 5.69 -10.22 2.17
C HIS A 10 5.06 -11.34 3.02
N ARG A 11 3.86 -11.80 2.66
CA ARG A 11 3.15 -12.87 3.38
C ARG A 11 3.91 -14.20 3.36
N GLN A 12 4.64 -14.47 2.28
CA GLN A 12 5.47 -15.67 2.12
C GLN A 12 6.83 -15.57 2.85
N GLY A 13 7.15 -14.42 3.47
CA GLY A 13 8.45 -14.19 4.12
C GLY A 13 9.61 -14.04 3.13
N ARG A 14 9.34 -13.81 1.84
CA ARG A 14 10.35 -13.68 0.77
C ARG A 14 10.83 -12.24 0.68
N PHE A 15 11.45 -11.76 1.76
CA PHE A 15 11.71 -10.33 1.96
C PHE A 15 12.61 -9.70 0.89
N ALA A 16 13.64 -10.40 0.42
CA ALA A 16 14.53 -9.89 -0.62
C ALA A 16 13.78 -9.63 -1.94
N GLU A 17 12.89 -10.53 -2.32
CA GLU A 17 12.07 -10.38 -3.53
C GLU A 17 10.97 -9.33 -3.34
N ARG A 18 10.38 -9.28 -2.14
CA ARG A 18 9.43 -8.23 -1.75
C ARG A 18 10.06 -6.84 -1.83
N ASP A 19 11.31 -6.68 -1.40
CA ASP A 19 12.03 -5.40 -1.44
C ASP A 19 12.40 -5.02 -2.88
N ALA A 20 12.78 -6.00 -3.72
CA ALA A 20 12.99 -5.77 -5.15
C ALA A 20 11.69 -5.33 -5.88
N GLU A 21 10.57 -5.97 -5.57
CA GLU A 21 9.25 -5.59 -6.11
C GLU A 21 8.82 -4.19 -5.63
N LEU A 22 9.09 -3.85 -4.38
CA LEU A 22 8.81 -2.51 -3.84
C LEU A 22 9.58 -1.42 -4.61
N GLU A 23 10.85 -1.64 -4.92
CA GLU A 23 11.64 -0.72 -5.71
C GLU A 23 11.18 -0.64 -7.18
N ALA A 24 10.72 -1.75 -7.75
CA ALA A 24 10.08 -1.74 -9.07
C ALA A 24 8.79 -0.90 -9.07
N LEU A 25 7.96 -1.02 -8.02
CA LEU A 25 6.76 -0.20 -7.84
C LEU A 25 7.11 1.29 -7.66
N ARG A 26 8.17 1.62 -6.92
CA ARG A 26 8.66 2.99 -6.78
C ARG A 26 9.04 3.58 -8.13
N ALA A 27 9.87 2.87 -8.89
CA ALA A 27 10.27 3.30 -10.23
C ALA A 27 9.07 3.48 -11.17
N ALA A 28 8.10 2.56 -11.11
CA ALA A 28 6.86 2.66 -11.90
C ALA A 28 6.00 3.87 -11.51
N ALA A 29 5.89 4.19 -10.22
CA ALA A 29 5.17 5.35 -9.73
C ALA A 29 5.81 6.66 -10.20
N THR A 30 7.13 6.80 -10.03
CA THR A 30 7.89 7.97 -10.52
C THR A 30 7.77 8.11 -12.04
N TYR A 31 7.88 7.02 -12.79
CA TYR A 31 7.74 7.07 -14.25
C TYR A 31 6.34 7.49 -14.69
N ALA A 32 5.28 6.87 -14.13
CA ALA A 32 3.90 7.24 -14.46
C ALA A 32 3.61 8.72 -14.13
N HIS A 33 4.08 9.21 -12.99
CA HIS A 33 3.96 10.62 -12.62
C HIS A 33 4.70 11.54 -13.58
N SER A 34 5.91 11.17 -14.03
CA SER A 34 6.67 11.94 -15.02
C SER A 34 5.96 12.08 -16.37
N LEU A 35 5.02 11.17 -16.68
CA LEU A 35 4.15 11.22 -17.86
C LEU A 35 2.87 12.05 -17.63
N GLY A 36 2.69 12.63 -16.45
CA GLY A 36 1.50 13.41 -16.07
C GLY A 36 0.31 12.55 -15.63
N LEU A 37 0.52 11.27 -15.29
CA LEU A 37 -0.54 10.39 -14.81
C LEU A 37 -0.68 10.47 -13.27
N GLU A 38 -1.91 10.47 -12.78
CA GLU A 38 -2.17 10.25 -11.35
C GLU A 38 -1.97 8.78 -10.98
N VAL A 39 -1.19 8.52 -9.92
CA VAL A 39 -0.84 7.16 -9.53
C VAL A 39 -1.71 6.70 -8.36
N HIS A 40 -2.52 5.67 -8.62
CA HIS A 40 -3.35 5.01 -7.62
C HIS A 40 -2.85 3.56 -7.40
N ALA A 41 -2.93 3.04 -6.18
CA ALA A 41 -2.54 1.67 -5.83
C ALA A 41 -3.49 1.04 -4.80
N GLY A 42 -3.28 -0.20 -4.35
CA GLY A 42 -4.05 -0.72 -3.20
C GLY A 42 -4.30 -2.24 -3.10
N HIS A 43 -4.17 -2.99 -4.20
CA HIS A 43 -4.50 -4.42 -4.19
C HIS A 43 -3.64 -5.22 -3.20
N GLY A 44 -4.29 -5.89 -2.25
CA GLY A 44 -3.64 -6.77 -1.27
C GLY A 44 -3.01 -6.06 -0.05
N LEU A 45 -3.11 -4.73 0.04
CA LEU A 45 -2.52 -3.99 1.16
C LEU A 45 -3.17 -4.34 2.50
N THR A 46 -2.34 -4.38 3.53
CA THR A 46 -2.67 -4.65 4.94
C THR A 46 -2.01 -3.59 5.82
N TYR A 47 -2.23 -3.63 7.13
CA TYR A 47 -1.54 -2.73 8.06
C TYR A 47 -0.01 -2.85 7.99
N ASP A 48 0.52 -4.04 7.74
CA ASP A 48 1.97 -4.27 7.71
C ASP A 48 2.61 -3.82 6.39
N THR A 49 1.82 -3.80 5.31
CA THR A 49 2.34 -3.58 3.95
C THR A 49 2.02 -2.21 3.37
N VAL A 50 1.05 -1.48 3.95
CA VAL A 50 0.61 -0.17 3.45
C VAL A 50 1.69 0.91 3.56
N GLY A 51 2.50 0.89 4.63
CA GLY A 51 3.45 1.96 4.95
C GLY A 51 4.42 2.28 3.82
N PRO A 52 5.22 1.32 3.33
CA PRO A 52 6.18 1.58 2.26
C PRO A 52 5.56 2.11 0.96
N ILE A 53 4.33 1.69 0.61
CA ILE A 53 3.62 2.18 -0.57
C ILE A 53 3.05 3.58 -0.34
N ALA A 54 2.50 3.85 0.85
CA ALA A 54 1.94 5.14 1.23
C ALA A 54 3.01 6.25 1.30
N ALA A 55 4.27 5.89 1.48
CA ALA A 55 5.41 6.82 1.48
C ALA A 55 5.78 7.35 0.08
N PHE A 56 5.26 6.77 -1.00
CA PHE A 56 5.60 7.23 -2.36
C PHE A 56 4.92 8.58 -2.64
N PRO A 57 5.67 9.69 -2.85
CA PRO A 57 5.08 11.01 -3.05
C PRO A 57 4.07 11.05 -4.20
N GLU A 58 4.33 10.27 -5.25
CA GLU A 58 3.53 10.19 -6.48
C GLU A 58 2.18 9.48 -6.29
N VAL A 59 2.03 8.65 -5.26
CA VAL A 59 0.78 7.92 -5.00
C VAL A 59 -0.24 8.85 -4.37
N MET A 60 -1.33 9.09 -5.10
CA MET A 60 -2.42 10.00 -4.71
C MET A 60 -3.50 9.31 -3.87
N GLU A 61 -3.77 8.03 -4.15
CA GLU A 61 -4.84 7.28 -3.48
C GLU A 61 -4.50 5.80 -3.34
N LEU A 62 -4.87 5.22 -2.19
CA LEU A 62 -4.81 3.79 -1.91
C LEU A 62 -6.23 3.20 -1.78
N ASN A 63 -6.59 2.35 -2.75
CA ASN A 63 -7.87 1.67 -2.82
C ASN A 63 -7.79 0.30 -2.12
N ILE A 64 -8.22 0.27 -0.85
CA ILE A 64 -8.11 -0.91 0.01
C ILE A 64 -9.51 -1.44 0.33
N GLY A 65 -9.78 -2.70 -0.05
CA GLY A 65 -11.10 -3.32 0.10
C GLY A 65 -11.09 -4.49 1.09
N HIS A 66 -10.81 -5.70 0.58
CA HIS A 66 -10.94 -6.97 1.31
C HIS A 66 -10.37 -6.93 2.74
N PHE A 67 -9.16 -6.40 2.92
CA PHE A 67 -8.51 -6.32 4.23
C PHE A 67 -9.31 -5.49 5.25
N LEU A 68 -9.80 -4.31 4.86
CA LEU A 68 -10.59 -3.45 5.75
C LEU A 68 -11.89 -4.12 6.18
N ILE A 69 -12.56 -4.82 5.26
CA ILE A 69 -13.79 -5.55 5.57
C ILE A 69 -13.51 -6.75 6.50
N ALA A 70 -12.42 -7.48 6.26
CA ALA A 70 -12.02 -8.58 7.13
C ALA A 70 -11.70 -8.10 8.55
N GLU A 71 -10.91 -7.02 8.70
CA GLU A 71 -10.60 -6.41 9.99
C GLU A 71 -11.86 -5.87 10.68
N ALA A 72 -12.78 -5.27 9.92
CA ALA A 72 -14.01 -4.71 10.46
C ALA A 72 -14.90 -5.73 11.18
N ILE A 73 -14.79 -7.03 10.86
CA ILE A 73 -15.51 -8.10 11.56
C ILE A 73 -15.08 -8.18 13.03
N PHE A 74 -13.83 -7.88 13.35
CA PHE A 74 -13.27 -8.02 14.70
C PHE A 74 -13.27 -6.71 15.48
N ARG A 75 -13.01 -5.57 14.81
CA ARG A 75 -12.85 -4.26 15.48
C ARG A 75 -13.88 -3.21 15.09
N GLY A 76 -14.78 -3.51 14.15
CA GLY A 76 -15.70 -2.56 13.55
C GLY A 76 -15.08 -1.77 12.38
N LEU A 77 -15.93 -1.34 11.45
CA LEU A 77 -15.49 -0.66 10.21
C LEU A 77 -14.80 0.69 10.48
N GLY A 78 -15.38 1.52 11.35
CA GLY A 78 -14.80 2.82 11.71
C GLY A 78 -13.36 2.71 12.24
N PRO A 79 -13.12 1.89 13.29
CA PRO A 79 -11.78 1.65 13.81
C PRO A 79 -10.82 1.04 12.79
N ALA A 80 -11.30 0.15 11.91
CA ALA A 80 -10.45 -0.45 10.87
C ALA A 80 -9.94 0.60 9.86
N ILE A 81 -10.83 1.48 9.40
CA ILE A 81 -10.51 2.60 8.50
C ILE A 81 -9.58 3.59 9.18
N ALA A 82 -9.88 3.99 10.43
CA ALA A 82 -9.09 4.96 11.16
C ALA A 82 -7.63 4.49 11.36
N GLU A 83 -7.43 3.21 11.65
CA GLU A 83 -6.09 2.65 11.80
C GLU A 83 -5.32 2.61 10.47
N MET A 84 -5.98 2.20 9.37
CA MET A 84 -5.35 2.23 8.05
C MET A 84 -4.92 3.64 7.67
N ARG A 85 -5.81 4.62 7.91
CA ARG A 85 -5.54 6.03 7.64
C ARG A 85 -4.36 6.55 8.46
N ARG A 86 -4.31 6.23 9.76
CA ARG A 86 -3.20 6.61 10.65
C ARG A 86 -1.86 6.09 10.12
N LEU A 87 -1.79 4.84 9.67
CA LEU A 87 -0.57 4.25 9.12
C LEU A 87 -0.15 4.92 7.81
N MET A 88 -1.10 5.24 6.94
CA MET A 88 -0.83 5.98 5.70
C MET A 88 -0.29 7.39 5.98
N ASP A 89 -0.91 8.12 6.92
CA ASP A 89 -0.48 9.47 7.27
C ASP A 89 0.91 9.48 7.92
N LEU A 90 1.21 8.51 8.79
CA LEU A 90 2.55 8.36 9.37
C LEU A 90 3.62 8.10 8.31
N ALA A 91 3.33 7.23 7.35
CA ALA A 91 4.25 6.93 6.26
C ALA A 91 4.46 8.12 5.31
N ARG A 92 3.43 8.96 5.10
CA ARG A 92 3.51 10.14 4.24
C ARG A 92 4.25 11.31 4.90
N ALA A 93 4.26 11.38 6.22
CA ALA A 93 4.91 12.45 6.98
C ALA A 93 6.40 12.18 7.28
N ALA A 94 6.89 10.96 7.00
CA ALA A 94 8.27 10.54 7.21
C ALA A 94 9.17 10.91 6.02
#